data_AF-A0A7R9YJ49-F1
#
_entry.id   AF-A0A7R9YJ49-F1
#
_cell.length_a   1.000
_cell.length_b   1.000
_cell.length_c   1.000
_cell.angle_alpha   90.00
_cell.angle_beta   90.00
_cell.angle_gamma   90.00
#
_symmetry.space_group_name_H-M   'P 1'
#
loop_
_entity.id
_entity.type
_entity.pdbx_description
1 polymer ?
#
loop_
_entity_poly.entity_id
_entity_poly.type
_entity_poly.pdbx_seq_one_letter_code
_entity_poly.pdbx_strand_id
1 'polypeptide(L)'
;QVRTQQVARLERVRARRDGSKVAAALEALRAAAGTEPPAWTPGTPPPPASSEGGNLLALALDAARADATVGEISTALESAWGRYSPAVSLQSGIYLAEWSAVAQAAHAGGGADGHGGGAAAEGACANARAA
;
A
#
# COMPACT_ATOMS: atom_id res chain seq x y z
N GLN A 1 13.03 1.53 28.46
CA GLN A 1 11.93 1.44 29.44
C GLN A 1 10.61 0.96 28.82
N VAL A 2 10.10 1.59 27.75
CA VAL A 2 8.81 1.21 27.12
C VAL A 2 8.80 -0.22 26.57
N ARG A 3 9.83 -0.64 25.81
CA ARG A 3 9.94 -2.02 25.27
C ARG A 3 9.78 -3.08 26.35
N THR A 4 10.51 -2.93 27.46
CA THR A 4 10.47 -3.88 28.59
C THR A 4 9.07 -4.00 29.18
N GLN A 5 8.34 -2.89 29.32
CA GLN A 5 6.96 -2.89 29.82
C GLN A 5 6.01 -3.60 28.86
N GLN A 6 6.18 -3.42 27.54
CA GLN A 6 5.37 -4.10 26.53
C GLN A 6 5.64 -5.61 26.53
N VAL A 7 6.90 -6.04 26.62
CA VAL A 7 7.26 -7.47 26.73
C VAL A 7 6.64 -8.10 27.97
N ALA A 8 6.77 -7.47 29.14
CA ALA A 8 6.15 -7.96 30.37
C ALA A 8 4.60 -7.98 30.31
N ARG A 9 3.97 -7.12 29.51
CA ARG A 9 2.53 -7.16 29.26
C ARG A 9 2.16 -8.36 28.37
N LEU A 10 2.92 -8.60 27.29
CA LEU A 10 2.70 -9.73 26.40
C LEU A 10 2.85 -11.07 27.11
N GLU A 11 3.86 -11.22 27.98
CA GLU A 11 4.04 -12.41 28.82
C GLU A 11 2.83 -12.66 29.73
N ARG A 12 2.32 -11.61 30.39
CA ARG A 12 1.14 -11.71 31.26
C ARG A 12 -0.15 -12.06 30.53
N VAL A 13 -0.30 -11.66 29.28
CA VAL A 13 -1.44 -12.03 28.43
C VAL A 13 -1.29 -13.48 27.98
N ARG A 14 -0.10 -13.85 27.49
CA ARG A 14 0.21 -15.21 27.03
C ARG A 14 0.10 -16.27 28.13
N ALA A 15 0.40 -15.91 29.38
CA ALA A 15 0.30 -16.83 30.51
C ALA A 15 -1.14 -17.11 30.97
N ARG A 16 -2.09 -16.21 30.69
CA ARG A 16 -3.47 -16.29 31.21
C ARG A 16 -4.48 -16.76 30.17
N ARG A 17 -4.14 -16.63 28.90
CA ARG A 17 -5.03 -16.96 27.78
C ARG A 17 -5.21 -18.45 27.59
N ASP A 18 -6.33 -18.82 26.99
CA ASP A 18 -6.56 -20.16 26.48
C ASP A 18 -5.93 -20.31 25.10
N GLY A 19 -4.79 -21.00 25.04
CA GLY A 19 -4.04 -21.21 23.80
C GLY A 19 -4.82 -21.95 22.72
N SER A 20 -5.76 -22.83 23.11
CA SER A 20 -6.57 -23.59 22.16
C SER A 20 -7.62 -22.70 21.47
N LYS A 21 -8.28 -21.83 22.22
CA LYS A 21 -9.24 -20.85 21.69
C LYS A 21 -8.58 -19.85 20.77
N VAL A 22 -7.39 -19.37 21.14
CA VAL A 22 -6.60 -18.47 20.29
C VAL A 22 -6.24 -19.16 18.97
N ALA A 23 -5.74 -20.40 19.03
CA ALA A 23 -5.37 -21.15 17.83
C ALA A 23 -6.57 -21.35 16.90
N ALA A 24 -7.73 -21.76 17.44
CA ALA A 24 -8.94 -21.95 16.67
C ALA A 24 -9.45 -20.65 16.01
N ALA A 25 -9.45 -19.53 16.76
CA ALA A 25 -9.88 -18.25 16.23
C ALA A 25 -8.94 -17.71 15.13
N LEU A 26 -7.62 -17.86 15.31
CA LEU A 26 -6.64 -17.48 14.30
C LEU A 26 -6.75 -18.34 13.03
N GLU A 27 -7.06 -19.64 13.17
CA GLU A 27 -7.24 -20.51 12.03
C GLU A 27 -8.50 -20.17 11.23
N ALA A 28 -9.62 -19.88 11.91
CA ALA A 28 -10.82 -19.37 11.26
C ALA A 28 -10.56 -18.06 10.49
N LEU A 29 -9.74 -17.17 11.05
CA LEU A 29 -9.33 -15.93 10.38
C LEU A 29 -8.48 -16.20 9.13
N ARG A 30 -7.53 -17.16 9.19
CA ARG A 30 -6.73 -17.56 8.01
C ARG A 30 -7.59 -18.14 6.90
N ALA A 31 -8.50 -19.05 7.26
CA ALA A 31 -9.40 -19.69 6.31
C ALA A 31 -10.25 -18.64 5.58
N ALA A 32 -10.83 -17.67 6.30
CA ALA A 32 -11.60 -16.59 5.70
C ALA A 32 -10.76 -15.59 4.87
N ALA A 33 -9.48 -15.40 5.20
CA ALA A 33 -8.59 -14.53 4.42
C ALA A 33 -8.18 -15.15 3.07
N GLY A 34 -8.18 -16.49 2.97
CA GLY A 34 -7.87 -17.22 1.74
C GLY A 34 -9.04 -17.36 0.76
N THR A 35 -10.26 -16.99 1.16
CA THR A 35 -11.44 -17.02 0.30
C THR A 35 -11.68 -15.67 -0.37
N GLU A 36 -12.11 -15.71 -1.63
CA GLU A 36 -12.49 -14.51 -2.37
C GLU A 36 -13.72 -13.84 -1.71
N PRO A 37 -13.68 -12.52 -1.45
CA PRO A 37 -14.81 -11.82 -0.87
C PRO A 37 -15.99 -11.79 -1.86
N PRO A 38 -17.23 -11.91 -1.38
CA PRO A 38 -18.39 -11.71 -2.24
C PRO A 38 -18.38 -10.28 -2.80
N ALA A 39 -18.80 -10.13 -4.06
CA ALA A 39 -18.89 -8.83 -4.71
C ALA A 39 -19.71 -7.86 -3.85
N TRP A 40 -19.10 -6.72 -3.49
CA TRP A 40 -19.79 -5.71 -2.70
C TRP A 40 -21.02 -5.23 -3.48
N THR A 41 -22.19 -5.43 -2.88
CA THR A 41 -23.48 -5.04 -3.46
C THR A 41 -24.14 -4.04 -2.50
N PRO A 42 -24.53 -2.84 -2.96
CA PRO A 42 -25.18 -1.85 -2.11
C PRO A 42 -26.48 -2.42 -1.51
N GLY A 43 -26.65 -2.30 -0.19
CA GLY A 43 -27.85 -2.73 0.52
C GLY A 43 -27.87 -4.19 0.96
N THR A 44 -26.87 -5.00 0.62
CA THR A 44 -26.75 -6.38 1.12
C THR A 44 -26.13 -6.38 2.53
N PRO A 45 -26.76 -7.04 3.52
CA PRO A 45 -26.16 -7.18 4.85
C PRO A 45 -24.86 -7.99 4.76
N PRO A 46 -23.87 -7.72 5.63
CA PRO A 46 -22.61 -8.46 5.63
C PRO A 46 -22.87 -9.96 5.85
N PRO A 47 -22.06 -10.85 5.23
CA PRO A 47 -22.20 -12.29 5.44
C PRO A 47 -22.02 -12.61 6.94
N PRO A 48 -22.73 -13.62 7.46
CA PRO A 48 -22.58 -14.03 8.84
C PRO A 48 -21.13 -14.46 9.11
N ALA A 49 -20.68 -14.24 10.34
CA ALA A 49 -19.29 -14.52 10.74
C ALA A 49 -18.89 -16.01 10.57
N SER A 50 -19.87 -16.91 10.52
CA SER A 50 -19.70 -18.36 10.41
C SER A 50 -19.63 -18.91 8.98
N SER A 51 -19.69 -18.06 7.95
CA SER A 51 -19.56 -18.50 6.55
C SER A 51 -18.09 -18.54 6.08
N GLU A 52 -17.76 -19.47 5.18
CA GLU A 52 -16.55 -19.42 4.36
C GLU A 52 -16.58 -18.11 3.53
N GLY A 53 -15.57 -17.25 3.65
CA GLY A 53 -15.62 -15.87 3.11
C GLY A 53 -16.39 -14.86 3.95
N GLY A 54 -16.68 -15.19 5.22
CA GLY A 54 -17.39 -14.33 6.17
C GLY A 54 -16.66 -13.04 6.55
N ASN A 55 -17.31 -12.23 7.37
CA ASN A 55 -16.79 -10.92 7.79
C ASN A 55 -15.50 -11.05 8.62
N LEU A 56 -14.36 -10.64 8.03
CA LEU A 56 -13.04 -10.64 8.67
C LEU A 56 -12.98 -9.83 9.97
N LEU A 57 -13.76 -8.74 10.08
CA LEU A 57 -13.80 -7.94 11.30
C LEU A 57 -14.45 -8.71 12.44
N ALA A 58 -15.48 -9.51 12.16
CA ALA A 58 -16.14 -10.33 13.18
C ALA A 58 -15.18 -11.41 13.69
N LEU A 59 -14.46 -12.09 12.80
CA LEU A 59 -13.44 -13.08 13.16
C LEU A 59 -12.27 -12.47 13.92
N ALA A 60 -11.82 -11.27 13.53
CA ALA A 60 -10.78 -10.54 14.25
C ALA A 60 -11.23 -10.14 15.65
N LEU A 61 -12.52 -9.80 15.84
CA LEU A 61 -13.09 -9.52 17.15
C LEU A 61 -13.10 -10.77 18.04
N ASP A 62 -13.45 -11.93 17.49
CA ASP A 62 -13.45 -13.19 18.23
C ASP A 62 -12.03 -13.62 18.60
N ALA A 63 -11.03 -13.41 17.72
CA ALA A 63 -9.62 -13.60 18.05
C ALA A 63 -9.17 -12.64 19.17
N ALA A 64 -9.55 -11.37 19.12
CA ALA A 64 -9.23 -10.39 20.17
C ALA A 64 -9.87 -10.76 21.52
N ARG A 65 -11.11 -11.26 21.51
CA ARG A 65 -11.80 -11.77 22.71
C ARG A 65 -11.13 -13.00 23.32
N ALA A 66 -10.44 -13.79 22.50
CA ALA A 66 -9.64 -14.92 22.96
C ALA A 66 -8.26 -14.52 23.50
N ASP A 67 -7.95 -13.22 23.63
CA ASP A 67 -6.62 -12.69 23.99
C ASP A 67 -5.53 -13.00 22.94
N ALA A 68 -5.90 -13.02 21.65
CA ALA A 68 -4.93 -12.95 20.57
C ALA A 68 -4.31 -11.55 20.51
N THR A 69 -3.01 -11.48 20.26
CA THR A 69 -2.29 -10.22 20.13
C THR A 69 -2.44 -9.64 18.73
N VAL A 70 -2.29 -8.31 18.60
CA VAL A 70 -2.34 -7.62 17.30
C VAL A 70 -1.35 -8.24 16.30
N GLY A 71 -0.16 -8.61 16.77
CA GLY A 71 0.85 -9.28 15.93
C GLY A 71 0.36 -10.64 15.40
N GLU A 72 -0.27 -11.46 16.23
CA GLU A 72 -0.79 -12.78 15.81
C GLU A 72 -1.92 -12.66 14.79
N ILE A 73 -2.84 -11.70 14.98
CA ILE A 73 -3.92 -11.40 14.03
C ILE A 73 -3.35 -10.94 12.69
N SER A 74 -2.41 -9.98 12.72
CA SER A 74 -1.76 -9.48 11.49
C SER A 74 -0.95 -10.57 10.79
N THR A 75 -0.23 -11.44 11.51
CA THR A 75 0.50 -12.57 10.91
C THR A 75 -0.44 -13.59 10.28
N ALA A 76 -1.62 -13.83 10.87
CA ALA A 76 -2.63 -14.70 10.26
C ALA A 76 -3.13 -14.14 8.92
N LEU A 77 -3.45 -12.85 8.85
CA LEU A 77 -3.85 -12.20 7.60
C LEU A 77 -2.71 -12.12 6.57
N GLU A 78 -1.49 -11.86 7.02
CA GLU A 78 -0.28 -11.84 6.19
C GLU A 78 -0.03 -13.18 5.50
N SER A 79 -0.43 -14.30 6.10
CA SER A 79 -0.25 -15.62 5.48
C SER A 79 -1.06 -15.81 4.19
N ALA A 80 -2.17 -15.09 4.02
CA ALA A 80 -3.00 -15.14 2.82
C ALA A 80 -2.61 -14.07 1.78
N TRP A 81 -2.29 -12.85 2.22
CA TRP A 81 -2.07 -11.69 1.30
C TRP A 81 -0.61 -11.28 1.12
N GLY A 82 0.27 -11.66 2.04
CA GLY A 82 1.64 -11.15 2.11
C GLY A 82 1.73 -9.69 2.59
N ARG A 83 2.91 -9.07 2.37
CA ARG A 83 3.16 -7.66 2.69
C ARG A 83 3.30 -6.84 1.42
N TYR A 84 2.60 -5.72 1.37
CA TYR A 84 2.79 -4.76 0.29
C TYR A 84 4.20 -4.16 0.34
N SER A 85 4.93 -4.28 -0.76
CA SER A 85 6.23 -3.66 -0.96
C SER A 85 6.12 -2.60 -2.07
N PRO A 86 6.27 -1.30 -1.76
CA PRO A 86 6.17 -0.25 -2.76
C PRO A 86 7.36 -0.31 -3.72
N ALA A 87 7.08 -0.35 -5.02
CA ALA A 87 8.09 -0.16 -6.04
C ALA A 87 8.49 1.33 -6.08
N VAL A 88 9.75 1.64 -5.76
CA VAL A 88 10.27 3.00 -5.86
C VAL A 88 10.77 3.22 -7.27
N SER A 89 10.03 3.99 -8.06
CA SER A 89 10.46 4.45 -9.38
C SER A 89 10.92 5.91 -9.29
N LEU A 90 12.22 6.13 -9.41
CA LEU A 90 12.79 7.46 -9.52
C LEU A 90 12.68 7.92 -10.98
N GLN A 91 11.85 8.91 -11.25
CA GLN A 91 11.77 9.56 -12.55
C GLN A 91 13.02 10.43 -12.73
N SER A 92 13.96 9.99 -13.56
CA SER A 92 15.19 10.73 -13.87
C SER A 92 14.96 11.70 -15.03
N GLY A 93 15.65 12.86 -15.00
CA GLY A 93 15.68 13.80 -16.13
C GLY A 93 14.75 15.01 -16.02
N ILE A 94 13.75 15.02 -15.14
CA ILE A 94 12.86 16.20 -14.96
C ILE A 94 13.68 17.44 -14.55
N TYR A 95 14.59 17.31 -13.59
CA TYR A 95 15.41 18.43 -13.13
C TYR A 95 16.34 18.98 -14.23
N LEU A 96 16.95 18.10 -15.04
CA LEU A 96 17.83 18.51 -16.14
C LEU A 96 17.05 19.16 -17.29
N ALA A 97 15.85 18.66 -17.58
CA ALA A 97 14.96 19.23 -18.58
C ALA A 97 14.57 20.67 -18.20
N GLU A 98 14.08 20.88 -16.97
CA GLU A 98 13.69 22.21 -16.49
C GLU A 98 14.87 23.19 -16.42
N TRP A 99 16.04 22.72 -15.96
CA TRP A 99 17.24 23.54 -15.92
C TRP A 99 17.72 23.94 -17.32
N SER A 100 17.70 23.01 -18.27
CA SER A 100 18.09 23.29 -19.65
C SER A 100 17.13 24.25 -20.34
N ALA A 101 15.84 24.19 -20.04
CA ALA A 101 14.83 25.10 -20.58
C ALA A 101 15.04 26.53 -20.06
N VAL A 102 15.30 26.69 -18.75
CA VAL A 102 15.59 28.00 -18.14
C VAL A 102 16.93 28.55 -18.63
N ALA A 103 17.96 27.71 -18.77
CA ALA A 103 19.25 28.12 -19.31
C ALA A 103 19.15 28.59 -20.78
N GLN A 104 18.34 27.90 -21.61
CA GLN A 104 18.07 28.33 -23.00
C GLN A 104 17.31 29.65 -23.05
N ALA A 105 16.31 29.85 -22.18
CA ALA A 105 15.58 31.11 -22.07
C ALA A 105 16.48 32.28 -21.61
N ALA A 106 17.41 32.03 -20.67
CA ALA A 106 18.38 33.01 -20.22
C ALA A 106 19.39 33.40 -21.32
N HIS A 107 19.82 32.44 -22.15
CA HIS A 107 20.67 32.73 -23.32
C HIS A 107 19.93 33.49 -24.43
N ALA A 108 18.63 33.23 -24.63
CA ALA A 108 17.81 33.93 -25.63
C ALA A 108 17.50 35.40 -25.24
N GLY A 109 17.58 35.77 -23.96
CA GLY A 109 17.36 37.14 -23.48
C GLY A 109 18.55 38.10 -23.63
N GLY A 110 19.73 37.62 -24.08
CA GLY A 110 20.96 38.40 -24.18
C GLY A 110 21.25 39.06 -25.54
N GLY A 111 20.33 38.98 -26.50
CA GLY A 111 20.55 39.43 -27.89
C GLY A 111 19.45 40.35 -28.39
N ALA A 112 19.26 41.51 -27.76
CA ALA A 112 18.58 42.64 -28.39
C ALA A 112 19.66 43.60 -28.92
N ASP A 113 20.08 43.38 -30.17
CA ASP A 113 20.49 44.40 -31.15
C ASP A 113 21.05 43.73 -32.42
N GLY A 114 20.31 43.79 -33.54
CA GLY A 114 20.87 43.52 -34.88
C GLY A 114 20.00 42.71 -35.85
N HIS A 115 19.13 43.39 -36.58
CA HIS A 115 18.67 43.17 -37.96
C HIS A 115 18.98 41.83 -38.67
N GLY A 116 17.93 41.18 -39.20
CA GLY A 116 17.99 40.54 -40.53
C GLY A 116 17.24 39.21 -40.71
N GLY A 117 16.17 39.25 -41.53
CA GLY A 117 15.87 38.25 -42.55
C GLY A 117 15.47 36.83 -42.12
N GLY A 118 14.17 36.50 -42.27
CA GLY A 118 13.65 35.16 -41.98
C GLY A 118 13.99 34.07 -42.98
N ALA A 119 13.78 32.82 -42.56
CA ALA A 119 13.36 31.69 -43.40
C ALA A 119 13.05 30.46 -42.53
N ALA A 120 12.05 29.69 -42.98
CA ALA A 120 11.81 28.27 -42.74
C ALA A 120 11.32 27.83 -41.33
N ALA A 121 10.00 27.84 -41.20
CA ALA A 121 9.28 26.75 -40.56
C ALA A 121 9.45 25.47 -41.41
N GLU A 122 9.80 24.35 -40.77
CA GLU A 122 9.42 22.95 -41.07
C GLU A 122 10.42 21.98 -40.41
N GLY A 123 9.92 20.99 -39.65
CA GLY A 123 10.81 19.91 -39.19
C GLY A 123 10.38 19.10 -37.97
N ALA A 124 9.30 18.34 -38.12
CA ALA A 124 9.07 17.03 -37.47
C ALA A 124 9.03 16.93 -35.94
N CYS A 125 7.79 16.95 -35.44
CA CYS A 125 7.34 16.13 -34.31
C CYS A 125 7.71 14.65 -34.56
N ALA A 126 8.75 14.15 -33.91
CA ALA A 126 9.07 12.73 -33.88
C ALA A 126 9.72 12.36 -32.54
N ASN A 127 8.89 12.17 -31.51
CA ASN A 127 8.93 10.97 -30.67
C ASN A 127 7.82 11.06 -29.60
N ALA A 128 6.62 10.66 -29.98
CA ALA A 128 5.58 10.25 -29.05
C ALA A 128 5.16 8.83 -29.44
N ARG A 129 5.91 7.82 -28.98
CA ARG A 129 5.43 6.45 -28.63
C ARG A 129 6.59 5.44 -28.52
N ALA A 130 6.84 5.01 -27.30
CA ALA A 130 7.24 3.64 -26.91
C ALA A 130 7.15 3.62 -25.36
N ALA A 131 6.33 2.84 -24.63
CA ALA A 131 5.62 1.58 -24.89
C ALA A 131 6.54 0.47 -25.42
#